data_AF-A0A640YED6-F1
#
_entry.id   AF-A0A640YED6-F1
#
_cell.length_a   1.000
_cell.length_b   1.000
_cell.length_c   1.000
_cell.angle_alpha   90.00
_cell.angle_beta   90.00
_cell.angle_gamma   90.00
#
_symmetry.space_group_name_H-M   'P 1'
#
loop_
_entity.id
_entity.type
_entity.pdbx_description
1 polymer ?
#
loop_
_entity_poly.entity_id
_entity_poly.type
_entity_poly.pdbx_seq_one_letter_code
_entity_poly.pdbx_strand_id
1 'polypeptide(L)'
;MIDVVVGGGRGDPTRLFDIARRHFGARTRIKEVGEPQTALKRVVDSPENTVAITWWPAAPQVGAWWPALSERQFHGLSIIAGLPLLPGGDEPEAALFAVSTTEPAGDDTTMLLAFDPHHRLKRGLEEAGFDGDQVARAEPRVLVKVKGFIAPDDARIAVLAHVAKGDVRVLGAYARL
;
A
#
# COMPACT_ATOMS: atom_id res chain seq x y z
N MET A 1 17.37 -11.58 -11.31
CA MET A 1 16.42 -12.54 -10.72
C MET A 1 15.80 -11.84 -9.53
N ILE A 2 14.47 -11.78 -9.45
CA ILE A 2 13.78 -11.09 -8.36
C ILE A 2 13.62 -12.06 -7.18
N ASP A 3 13.92 -11.58 -5.98
CA ASP A 3 13.66 -12.23 -4.71
C ASP A 3 12.36 -11.69 -4.11
N VAL A 4 11.50 -12.61 -3.65
CA VAL A 4 10.22 -12.27 -3.02
C VAL A 4 10.33 -12.55 -1.54
N VAL A 5 10.02 -11.55 -0.71
CA VAL A 5 9.95 -11.70 0.74
C VAL A 5 8.53 -11.55 1.24
N VAL A 6 8.08 -12.47 2.09
CA VAL A 6 6.75 -12.47 2.67
C VAL A 6 6.82 -12.07 4.13
N GLY A 7 6.10 -11.02 4.50
CA GLY A 7 5.93 -10.56 5.88
C GLY A 7 4.50 -10.79 6.34
N GLY A 8 4.19 -12.00 6.82
CA GLY A 8 2.84 -12.39 7.25
C GLY A 8 2.50 -12.04 8.70
N GLY A 9 3.50 -11.66 9.50
CA GLY A 9 3.33 -11.42 10.94
C GLY A 9 2.67 -12.61 11.63
N ARG A 10 1.63 -12.35 12.43
CA ARG A 10 0.84 -13.39 13.13
C ARG A 10 -0.26 -14.04 12.27
N GLY A 11 -0.38 -13.68 10.99
CA GLY A 11 -1.34 -14.30 10.07
C GLY A 11 -0.92 -15.71 9.64
N ASP A 12 -1.63 -16.31 8.68
CA ASP A 12 -1.22 -17.57 8.05
C ASP A 12 -0.15 -17.31 6.97
N PRO A 13 1.14 -17.55 7.24
CA PRO A 13 2.19 -17.29 6.26
C PRO A 13 2.08 -18.19 5.03
N THR A 14 1.46 -19.37 5.16
CA THR A 14 1.25 -20.31 4.05
C THR A 14 0.38 -19.68 2.98
N ARG A 15 -0.68 -18.98 3.39
CA ARG A 15 -1.59 -18.30 2.46
C ARG A 15 -0.90 -17.19 1.66
N LEU A 16 -0.08 -16.35 2.30
CA LEU A 16 0.70 -15.34 1.58
C LEU A 16 1.75 -15.98 0.66
N PHE A 17 2.38 -17.07 1.10
CA PHE A 17 3.31 -17.82 0.26
C PHE A 17 2.61 -18.38 -0.99
N ASP A 18 1.40 -18.91 -0.86
CA ASP A 18 0.59 -19.40 -1.97
C ASP A 18 0.20 -18.28 -2.94
N ILE A 19 -0.21 -17.12 -2.42
CA ILE A 19 -0.51 -15.93 -3.24
C ILE A 19 0.75 -15.51 -4.01
N ALA A 20 1.90 -15.42 -3.32
CA ALA A 20 3.18 -15.11 -3.93
C ALA A 20 3.55 -16.12 -5.03
N ARG A 21 3.36 -17.41 -4.76
CA ARG A 21 3.68 -18.51 -5.67
C ARG A 21 2.81 -18.48 -6.93
N ARG A 22 1.52 -18.16 -6.79
CA ARG A 22 0.59 -18.00 -7.92
C ARG A 22 0.96 -16.82 -8.82
N HIS A 23 1.43 -15.72 -8.22
CA HIS A 23 1.80 -14.52 -8.97
C HIS A 23 3.18 -14.64 -9.65
N PHE A 24 4.21 -15.07 -8.91
CA PHE A 24 5.60 -15.11 -9.40
C PHE A 24 6.04 -16.44 -10.01
N GLY A 25 5.20 -17.48 -9.92
CA GLY A 25 5.49 -18.81 -10.43
C GLY A 25 6.49 -19.62 -9.58
N ALA A 26 6.72 -20.86 -9.99
CA ALA A 26 7.42 -21.86 -9.16
C ALA A 26 8.94 -21.67 -9.04
N ARG A 27 9.57 -20.91 -9.95
CA ARG A 27 11.03 -20.72 -9.99
C ARG A 27 11.52 -19.55 -9.13
N THR A 28 10.61 -18.67 -8.72
CA THR A 28 10.96 -17.47 -7.96
C THR A 28 11.29 -17.84 -6.51
N ARG A 29 12.39 -17.29 -5.99
CA ARG A 29 12.79 -17.51 -4.61
C ARG A 29 11.86 -16.70 -3.70
N ILE A 30 11.06 -17.41 -2.91
CA ILE A 30 10.14 -16.81 -1.92
C ILE A 30 10.67 -17.15 -0.53
N LYS A 31 10.83 -16.14 0.34
CA LYS A 31 11.28 -16.31 1.72
C LYS A 31 10.31 -15.64 2.67
N GLU A 32 9.86 -16.36 3.69
CA GLU A 32 9.16 -15.75 4.82
C GLU A 32 10.16 -15.09 5.77
N VAL A 33 9.85 -13.88 6.22
CA VAL A 33 10.73 -13.10 7.10
C VAL A 33 10.03 -12.65 8.40
N GLY A 34 8.90 -13.26 8.73
CA GLY A 34 8.10 -12.95 9.91
C GLY A 34 7.29 -11.68 9.71
N GLU A 35 7.69 -10.60 10.37
CA GLU A 35 6.92 -9.35 10.44
C GLU A 35 6.88 -8.57 9.12
N PRO A 36 5.75 -7.90 8.77
CA PRO A 36 5.62 -7.06 7.58
C PRO A 36 6.72 -6.02 7.45
N GLN A 37 7.06 -5.31 8.55
CA GLN A 37 8.10 -4.28 8.55
C GLN A 37 9.48 -4.84 8.18
N THR A 38 9.78 -6.09 8.57
CA THR A 38 11.03 -6.77 8.18
C THR A 38 11.05 -7.02 6.67
N ALA A 39 9.94 -7.45 6.08
CA ALA A 39 9.81 -7.63 4.64
C ALA A 39 9.99 -6.31 3.89
N LEU A 40 9.31 -5.25 4.33
CA LEU A 40 9.43 -3.92 3.74
C LEU A 40 10.87 -3.38 3.84
N LYS A 41 11.53 -3.58 4.98
CA LYS A 41 12.91 -3.15 5.17
C LYS A 41 13.86 -3.84 4.19
N ARG A 42 13.68 -5.13 3.91
CA ARG A 42 14.50 -5.85 2.93
C ARG A 42 14.39 -5.28 1.52
N VAL A 43 13.21 -4.78 1.14
CA VAL A 43 13.01 -4.11 -0.15
C VAL A 43 13.78 -2.79 -0.17
N VAL A 44 13.73 -2.02 0.92
CA VAL A 44 14.50 -0.76 1.05
C VAL A 44 16.00 -1.02 1.01
N ASP A 45 16.48 -2.10 1.63
CA ASP A 45 17.90 -2.45 1.70
C ASP A 45 18.44 -3.04 0.37
N SER A 46 17.57 -3.53 -0.53
CA SER A 46 17.95 -4.16 -1.81
C SER A 46 16.88 -3.92 -2.91
N PRO A 47 16.66 -2.66 -3.31
CA PRO A 47 15.52 -2.26 -4.14
C PRO A 47 15.54 -2.82 -5.57
N GLU A 48 16.72 -3.10 -6.12
CA GLU A 48 16.90 -3.52 -7.51
C GLU A 48 16.45 -4.97 -7.80
N ASN A 49 16.31 -5.78 -6.75
CA ASN A 49 16.07 -7.21 -6.90
C ASN A 49 15.07 -7.79 -5.89
N THR A 50 14.54 -7.00 -4.95
CA THR A 50 13.68 -7.51 -3.88
C THR A 50 12.31 -6.85 -3.92
N VAL A 51 11.26 -7.67 -3.78
CA VAL A 51 9.87 -7.21 -3.60
C VAL A 51 9.28 -7.84 -2.35
N ALA A 52 8.36 -7.14 -1.68
CA ALA A 52 7.72 -7.62 -0.48
C ALA A 52 6.23 -7.87 -0.70
N ILE A 53 5.73 -8.97 -0.12
CA ILE A 53 4.30 -9.23 -0.01
C ILE A 53 3.92 -9.17 1.47
N THR A 54 2.90 -8.38 1.77
CA THR A 54 2.26 -8.31 3.08
C THR A 54 0.77 -8.59 2.92
N TRP A 55 0.07 -8.81 4.02
CA TRP A 55 -1.39 -8.74 4.02
C TRP A 55 -1.88 -7.39 3.51
N TRP A 56 -3.07 -7.36 2.91
CA TRP A 56 -3.69 -6.11 2.48
C TRP A 56 -3.86 -5.17 3.68
N PRO A 57 -3.51 -3.87 3.53
CA PRO A 57 -3.78 -2.89 4.57
C PRO A 57 -5.28 -2.83 4.89
N ALA A 58 -5.64 -3.19 6.12
CA ALA A 58 -7.02 -3.21 6.58
C ALA A 58 -7.18 -2.42 7.90
N ALA A 59 -8.42 -2.39 8.40
CA ALA A 59 -8.77 -1.77 9.67
C ALA A 59 -7.79 -2.19 10.78
N PRO A 60 -7.38 -1.27 11.67
CA PRO A 60 -6.35 -1.58 12.65
C PRO A 60 -6.90 -2.55 13.69
N GLN A 61 -6.27 -3.71 13.71
CA GLN A 61 -6.35 -4.70 14.77
C GLN A 61 -4.98 -4.79 15.46
N VAL A 62 -4.87 -5.56 16.54
CA VAL A 62 -3.57 -5.87 17.15
C VAL A 62 -2.66 -6.44 16.06
N GLY A 63 -1.55 -5.75 15.76
CA GLY A 63 -0.65 -6.10 14.64
C GLY A 63 -0.82 -5.28 13.35
N ALA A 64 -1.55 -4.15 13.38
CA ALA A 64 -1.62 -3.23 12.25
C ALA A 64 -0.23 -2.68 11.89
N TRP A 65 0.30 -3.09 10.75
CA TRP A 65 1.66 -2.75 10.31
C TRP A 65 1.73 -1.50 9.43
N TRP A 66 0.64 -1.17 8.71
CA TRP A 66 0.61 -0.07 7.75
C TRP A 66 0.90 1.32 8.35
N PRO A 67 0.64 1.64 9.63
CA PRO A 67 1.05 2.93 10.21
C PRO A 67 2.57 3.17 10.14
N ALA A 68 3.38 2.10 10.15
CA ALA A 68 4.83 2.17 10.02
C ALA A 68 5.25 2.78 8.67
N LEU A 69 4.42 2.66 7.62
CA LEU A 69 4.72 3.25 6.31
C LEU A 69 4.97 4.76 6.39
N SER A 70 4.46 5.48 7.40
CA SER A 70 4.74 6.91 7.61
C SER A 70 6.21 7.22 7.93
N GLU A 71 6.97 6.24 8.41
CA GLU A 71 8.39 6.41 8.76
C GLU A 71 9.23 6.69 7.52
N ARG A 72 10.19 7.61 7.65
CA ARG A 72 11.04 8.08 6.54
C ARG A 72 11.72 6.96 5.75
N GLN A 73 12.13 5.88 6.43
CA GLN A 73 12.77 4.73 5.80
C GLN A 73 11.89 4.03 4.74
N PHE A 74 10.57 4.17 4.81
CA PHE A 74 9.63 3.53 3.89
C PHE A 74 9.02 4.51 2.86
N HIS A 75 9.53 5.74 2.76
CA HIS A 75 8.97 6.75 1.83
C HIS A 75 9.18 6.41 0.36
N GLY A 76 10.21 5.61 0.03
CA GLY A 76 10.46 5.14 -1.33
C GLY A 76 9.68 3.89 -1.72
N LEU A 77 8.89 3.29 -0.81
CA LEU A 77 8.12 2.10 -1.10
C LEU A 77 6.76 2.46 -1.68
N SER A 78 6.36 1.71 -2.71
CA SER A 78 5.05 1.81 -3.32
C SER A 78 4.34 0.46 -3.36
N ILE A 79 3.03 0.47 -3.13
CA ILE A 79 2.12 -0.61 -3.49
C ILE A 79 2.03 -0.60 -5.01
N ILE A 80 2.48 -1.67 -5.65
CA ILE A 80 2.49 -1.83 -7.10
C ILE A 80 1.43 -2.82 -7.60
N ALA A 81 0.87 -3.64 -6.70
CA ALA A 81 -0.26 -4.51 -7.00
C ALA A 81 -1.04 -4.90 -5.73
N GLY A 82 -2.33 -5.12 -5.89
CA GLY A 82 -3.15 -5.92 -4.98
C GLY A 82 -3.22 -7.37 -5.48
N LEU A 83 -3.02 -8.34 -4.58
CA LEU A 83 -3.02 -9.76 -4.91
C LEU A 83 -4.08 -10.54 -4.12
N PRO A 84 -4.66 -11.64 -4.66
CA PRO A 84 -4.57 -12.02 -6.07
C PRO A 84 -5.19 -10.96 -6.99
N LEU A 85 -4.78 -10.95 -8.26
CA LEU A 85 -5.41 -10.12 -9.27
C LEU A 85 -6.78 -10.73 -9.60
N LEU A 86 -7.84 -10.18 -9.00
CA LEU A 86 -9.20 -10.68 -9.15
C LEU A 86 -9.99 -9.80 -10.14
N PRO A 87 -10.75 -10.40 -11.07
CA PRO A 87 -11.75 -9.67 -11.81
C PRO A 87 -12.96 -9.36 -10.92
N GLY A 88 -13.51 -8.15 -11.01
CA GLY A 88 -14.82 -7.84 -10.42
C GLY A 88 -14.83 -7.08 -9.08
N GLY A 89 -13.72 -6.41 -8.73
CA GLY A 89 -13.73 -5.35 -7.72
C GLY A 89 -13.64 -5.76 -6.25
N ASP A 90 -13.50 -7.05 -5.94
CA ASP A 90 -13.20 -7.50 -4.57
C ASP A 90 -11.90 -6.88 -4.04
N GLU A 91 -11.83 -6.58 -2.75
CA GLU A 91 -10.61 -6.08 -2.12
C GLU A 91 -9.49 -7.13 -2.20
N PRO A 92 -8.25 -6.73 -2.51
CA PRO A 92 -7.13 -7.67 -2.51
C PRO A 92 -6.90 -8.30 -1.13
N GLU A 93 -6.33 -9.50 -1.12
CA GLU A 93 -5.92 -10.19 0.10
C GLU A 93 -4.52 -9.75 0.58
N ALA A 94 -3.66 -9.36 -0.35
CA ALA A 94 -2.26 -9.04 -0.10
C ALA A 94 -1.81 -7.82 -0.91
N ALA A 95 -0.83 -7.08 -0.40
CA ALA A 95 -0.20 -5.95 -1.07
C ALA A 95 1.21 -6.34 -1.51
N LEU A 96 1.54 -6.05 -2.77
CA LEU A 96 2.89 -6.18 -3.32
C LEU A 96 3.59 -4.82 -3.28
N PHE A 97 4.77 -4.79 -2.68
CA PHE A 97 5.61 -3.61 -2.51
C PHE A 97 6.92 -3.71 -3.29
N ALA A 98 7.32 -2.59 -3.88
CA ALA A 98 8.63 -2.38 -4.48
C ALA A 98 9.08 -0.92 -4.26
N VAL A 99 10.38 -0.65 -4.43
CA VAL A 99 10.84 0.72 -4.68
C VAL A 99 10.68 0.97 -6.17
N SER A 100 9.62 1.67 -6.55
CA SER A 100 9.29 1.96 -7.95
C SER A 100 8.53 3.27 -8.05
N THR A 101 8.66 3.96 -9.18
CA THR A 101 7.68 4.95 -9.60
C THR A 101 6.42 4.21 -10.06
N THR A 102 5.25 4.65 -9.63
CA THR A 102 3.98 4.10 -10.09
C THR A 102 3.59 4.70 -11.43
N GLU A 103 3.13 3.85 -12.34
CA GLU A 103 2.64 4.23 -13.67
C GLU A 103 1.14 3.93 -13.77
N PRO A 104 0.39 4.69 -14.58
CA PRO A 104 -1.03 4.41 -14.80
C PRO A 104 -1.21 3.08 -15.53
N ALA A 105 -2.08 2.21 -15.01
CA ALA A 105 -2.42 0.91 -15.59
C ALA A 105 -3.87 0.83 -16.09
N GLY A 106 -4.65 1.92 -15.99
CA GLY A 106 -5.99 2.03 -16.55
C GLY A 106 -7.03 2.24 -15.47
N ASP A 107 -7.78 1.19 -15.10
CA ASP A 107 -8.75 1.24 -14.00
C ASP A 107 -8.05 1.18 -12.63
N ASP A 108 -7.24 2.20 -12.37
CA ASP A 108 -6.39 2.27 -11.20
C ASP A 108 -7.17 2.63 -9.93
N THR A 109 -6.70 2.12 -8.80
CA THR A 109 -7.02 2.62 -7.48
C THR A 109 -5.74 3.07 -6.81
N THR A 110 -5.71 4.32 -6.33
CA THR A 110 -4.58 4.86 -5.57
C THR A 110 -4.80 4.68 -4.07
N MET A 111 -3.77 4.22 -3.36
CA MET A 111 -3.73 4.20 -1.89
C MET A 111 -3.03 5.45 -1.36
N LEU A 112 -3.64 6.14 -0.41
CA LEU A 112 -3.07 7.30 0.28
C LEU A 112 -2.91 7.01 1.77
N LEU A 113 -1.82 7.53 2.35
CA LEU A 113 -1.61 7.62 3.78
C LEU A 113 -1.66 9.08 4.21
N ALA A 114 -2.63 9.44 5.05
CA ALA A 114 -2.82 10.79 5.54
C ALA A 114 -2.61 10.87 7.05
N PHE A 115 -2.10 12.01 7.50
CA PHE A 115 -2.10 12.45 8.89
C PHE A 115 -3.29 13.39 9.11
N ASP A 116 -4.28 12.97 9.89
CA ASP A 116 -5.57 13.64 10.04
C ASP A 116 -5.99 13.74 11.52
N PRO A 117 -5.28 14.56 12.33
CA PRO A 117 -5.55 14.69 13.76
C PRO A 117 -6.86 15.43 14.07
N HIS A 118 -7.51 16.00 13.05
CA HIS A 118 -8.69 16.85 13.20
C HIS A 118 -9.92 16.34 12.43
N HIS A 119 -9.87 15.11 11.90
CA HIS A 119 -10.97 14.46 11.19
C HIS A 119 -11.50 15.28 9.99
N ARG A 120 -10.61 15.95 9.26
CA ARG A 120 -10.91 16.81 8.11
C ARG A 120 -10.69 16.13 6.77
N LEU A 121 -10.13 14.91 6.76
CA LEU A 121 -9.74 14.24 5.53
C LEU A 121 -10.90 14.04 4.54
N LYS A 122 -12.09 13.67 5.01
CA LYS A 122 -13.27 13.48 4.15
C LYS A 122 -13.61 14.77 3.38
N ARG A 123 -13.69 15.89 4.10
CA ARG A 123 -13.92 17.20 3.51
C ARG A 123 -12.81 17.57 2.53
N GLY A 124 -11.56 17.25 2.87
CA GLY A 124 -10.42 17.49 1.99
C GLY A 124 -10.50 16.68 0.68
N LEU A 125 -10.98 15.43 0.73
CA LEU A 125 -11.19 14.61 -0.48
C LEU A 125 -12.23 15.27 -1.39
N GLU A 126 -13.36 15.69 -0.83
CA GLU A 126 -14.43 16.39 -1.54
C GLU A 126 -13.93 17.71 -2.18
N GLU A 127 -13.22 18.55 -1.41
CA GLU A 127 -12.67 19.83 -1.91
C GLU A 127 -11.57 19.64 -2.97
N ALA A 128 -10.80 18.55 -2.89
CA ALA A 128 -9.78 18.20 -3.87
C ALA A 128 -10.36 17.49 -5.12
N GLY A 129 -11.66 17.16 -5.12
CA GLY A 129 -12.32 16.46 -6.21
C GLY A 129 -11.92 14.97 -6.33
N PHE A 130 -11.56 14.34 -5.22
CA PHE A 130 -11.26 12.91 -5.16
C PHE A 130 -12.49 12.10 -4.81
N ASP A 131 -12.73 11.03 -5.58
CA ASP A 131 -13.68 9.96 -5.25
C ASP A 131 -12.94 8.90 -4.42
N GLY A 132 -13.04 8.97 -3.10
CA GLY A 132 -12.26 8.11 -2.21
C GLY A 132 -12.89 7.84 -0.85
N ASP A 133 -12.51 6.69 -0.29
CA ASP A 133 -13.04 6.14 0.95
C ASP A 133 -11.93 5.84 1.97
N GLN A 134 -12.24 6.06 3.24
CA GLN A 134 -11.37 5.62 4.33
C GLN A 134 -11.37 4.08 4.41
N VAL A 135 -10.18 3.48 4.30
CA VAL A 135 -9.96 2.03 4.45
C VAL A 135 -9.71 1.67 5.91
N ALA A 136 -8.86 2.46 6.59
CA ALA A 136 -8.45 2.18 7.96
C ALA A 136 -8.01 3.47 8.69
N ARG A 137 -8.06 3.47 10.02
CA ARG A 137 -7.61 4.60 10.84
C ARG A 137 -6.89 4.13 12.10
N ALA A 138 -5.61 4.44 12.21
CA ALA A 138 -4.78 4.23 13.39
C ALA A 138 -4.28 5.61 13.84
N GLU A 139 -5.03 6.26 14.73
CA GLU A 139 -4.90 7.68 14.99
C GLU A 139 -3.45 8.12 15.31
N PRO A 140 -3.01 9.27 14.79
CA PRO A 140 -3.74 10.21 13.90
C PRO A 140 -3.68 9.84 12.41
N ARG A 141 -3.24 8.63 12.05
CA ARG A 141 -3.04 8.21 10.66
C ARG A 141 -4.29 7.58 10.07
N VAL A 142 -4.48 7.81 8.78
CA VAL A 142 -5.64 7.33 8.03
C VAL A 142 -5.16 6.77 6.70
N LEU A 143 -5.67 5.61 6.36
CA LEU A 143 -5.48 4.98 5.07
C LEU A 143 -6.73 5.23 4.22
N VAL A 144 -6.53 5.71 3.00
CA VAL A 144 -7.61 6.05 2.07
C VAL A 144 -7.36 5.35 0.74
N LYS A 145 -8.42 4.88 0.09
CA LYS A 145 -8.42 4.47 -1.31
C LYS A 145 -9.08 5.56 -2.14
N VAL A 146 -8.52 5.90 -3.29
CA VAL A 146 -9.07 6.88 -4.23
C VAL A 146 -9.16 6.25 -5.60
N LYS A 147 -10.28 6.45 -6.28
CA LYS A 147 -10.49 5.99 -7.65
C LYS A 147 -9.60 6.75 -8.62
N GLY A 148 -8.95 6.02 -9.52
CA GLY A 148 -8.02 6.53 -10.52
C GLY A 148 -6.57 6.59 -10.05
N PHE A 149 -5.68 6.86 -11.01
CA PHE A 149 -4.27 7.08 -10.78
C PHE A 149 -4.02 8.51 -10.27
N ILE A 150 -3.19 8.64 -9.23
CA ILE A 150 -2.70 9.91 -8.71
C ILE A 150 -1.18 9.87 -8.73
N ALA A 151 -0.56 10.80 -9.47
CA ALA A 151 0.88 10.95 -9.49
C ALA A 151 1.39 11.50 -8.14
N PRO A 152 2.63 11.18 -7.73
CA PRO A 152 3.22 11.71 -6.49
C PRO A 152 3.25 13.24 -6.40
N ASP A 153 3.29 13.93 -7.53
CA ASP A 153 3.34 15.39 -7.68
C ASP A 153 1.98 16.02 -8.04
N ASP A 154 0.87 15.28 -7.93
CA ASP A 154 -0.47 15.79 -8.23
C ASP A 154 -0.83 16.96 -7.29
N ALA A 155 -1.13 18.13 -7.87
CA ALA A 155 -1.44 19.35 -7.14
C ALA A 155 -2.63 19.22 -6.17
N ARG A 156 -3.56 18.29 -6.44
CA ARG A 156 -4.72 18.01 -5.56
C ARG A 156 -4.30 17.39 -4.22
N ILE A 157 -3.15 16.71 -4.16
CA ILE A 157 -2.58 16.21 -2.90
C ILE A 157 -2.21 17.36 -1.96
N ALA A 158 -1.68 18.46 -2.49
CA ALA A 158 -1.36 19.64 -1.68
C ALA A 158 -2.62 20.31 -1.11
N VAL A 159 -3.72 20.33 -1.89
CA VAL A 159 -5.03 20.79 -1.42
C VAL A 159 -5.52 19.92 -0.26
N LEU A 160 -5.48 18.59 -0.44
CA LEU A 160 -5.89 17.63 0.57
C LEU A 160 -5.09 17.78 1.87
N ALA A 161 -3.76 17.91 1.77
CA ALA A 161 -2.86 18.13 2.91
C ALA A 161 -3.17 19.45 3.65
N HIS A 162 -3.43 20.52 2.91
CA HIS A 162 -3.80 21.82 3.48
C HIS A 162 -5.10 21.75 4.30
N VAL A 163 -6.14 21.13 3.74
CA VAL A 163 -7.45 20.99 4.40
C VAL A 163 -7.36 20.09 5.63
N ALA A 164 -6.64 18.97 5.51
CA ALA A 164 -6.39 18.04 6.60
C ALA A 164 -5.54 18.64 7.73
N LYS A 165 -4.81 19.73 7.45
CA LYS A 165 -3.76 20.30 8.32
C LYS A 165 -2.72 19.24 8.71
N GLY A 166 -2.31 18.45 7.73
CA GLY A 166 -1.38 17.34 7.93
C GLY A 166 -0.78 16.86 6.63
N ASP A 167 0.13 15.89 6.73
CA ASP A 167 0.82 15.32 5.59
C ASP A 167 -0.04 14.26 4.90
N VAL A 168 0.03 14.22 3.56
CA VAL A 168 -0.61 13.20 2.73
C VAL A 168 0.42 12.63 1.80
N ARG A 169 0.52 11.30 1.74
CA ARG A 169 1.46 10.59 0.88
C ARG A 169 0.74 9.59 0.00
N VAL A 170 1.06 9.61 -1.29
CA VAL A 170 0.70 8.52 -2.22
C VAL A 170 1.51 7.28 -1.84
N LEU A 171 0.83 6.20 -1.48
CA LEU A 171 1.45 4.89 -1.22
C LEU A 171 1.62 4.06 -2.48
N GLY A 172 0.99 4.47 -3.59
CA GLY A 172 1.05 3.81 -4.88
C GLY A 172 -0.33 3.55 -5.46
N ALA A 173 -0.36 3.02 -6.68
CA ALA A 173 -1.56 2.72 -7.44
C ALA A 173 -1.49 1.29 -7.95
N TYR A 174 -2.65 0.66 -8.05
CA TYR A 174 -2.79 -0.71 -8.55
C TYR A 174 -4.03 -0.82 -9.43
N ALA A 175 -3.96 -1.65 -10.46
CA ALA A 175 -5.08 -1.92 -11.34
C ALA A 175 -6.17 -2.74 -10.63
N ARG A 176 -7.43 -2.39 -10.88
CA ARG A 176 -8.59 -3.27 -10.69
C ARG A 176 -8.87 -3.96 -12.03
N LEU A 177 -8.99 -5.29 -12.03
CA LEU A 177 -9.30 -6.08 -13.22
C LEU A 177 -10.78 -6.47 -13.27
#